data_AF-A0A934I5W2-F1
#
_entry.id   AF-A0A934I5W2-F1
#
_cell.length_a   1.000
_cell.length_b   1.000
_cell.length_c   1.000
_cell.angle_alpha   90.00
_cell.angle_beta   90.00
_cell.angle_gamma   90.00
#
_symmetry.space_group_name_H-M   'P 1'
#
loop_
_entity.id
_entity.type
_entity.pdbx_description
1 polymer ?
#
loop_
_entity_poly.entity_id
_entity_poly.type
_entity_poly.pdbx_seq_one_letter_code
_entity_poly.pdbx_strand_id
1 'polypeptide(L)'
;MNSPPPINPPPNFSPTKTQILNKTQLSVNNIINKYAYIWLKDRAQFWTWITFAVGERIGGWRWNGFIWDNFEIDIPKVDSIVIYTYSK
;
A
#
# COMPACT_ATOMS: atom_id res chain seq x y z
N MET A 1 14.65 -0.30 5.19
CA MET A 1 13.83 -0.53 3.99
C MET A 1 14.67 -1.23 2.95
N ASN A 2 14.26 -2.40 2.47
CA ASN A 2 15.07 -3.26 1.61
C ASN A 2 14.87 -3.01 0.11
N SER A 3 14.08 -1.99 -0.28
CA SER A 3 13.87 -1.61 -1.69
C SER A 3 13.60 -0.11 -1.84
N PRO A 4 14.19 0.57 -2.84
CA PRO A 4 13.92 1.98 -3.11
C PRO A 4 12.48 2.19 -3.59
N PRO A 5 11.91 3.40 -3.43
CA PRO A 5 10.61 3.70 -3.99
C PRO A 5 10.70 3.74 -5.53
N PRO A 6 9.58 3.52 -6.23
CA PRO A 6 9.54 3.72 -7.67
C PRO A 6 9.79 5.19 -8.01
N ILE A 7 10.50 5.43 -9.13
CA ILE A 7 10.80 6.78 -9.62
C ILE A 7 9.52 7.50 -10.07
N ASN A 8 8.55 6.74 -10.57
CA ASN A 8 7.30 7.29 -11.08
C ASN A 8 6.31 7.58 -9.94
N PRO A 9 5.54 8.68 -10.04
CA PRO A 9 4.43 8.91 -9.13
C PRO A 9 3.38 7.79 -9.30
N PRO A 10 2.59 7.52 -8.25
CA PRO A 10 1.47 6.62 -8.35
C PRO A 10 0.40 7.19 -9.29
N PRO A 11 -0.60 6.38 -9.71
CA PRO A 11 -1.71 6.86 -10.51
C PRO A 11 -2.41 8.07 -9.86
N ASN A 12 -2.68 9.12 -10.64
CA ASN A 12 -3.34 10.34 -10.16
C ASN A 12 -4.86 10.18 -9.99
N PHE A 13 -5.30 9.02 -9.52
CA PHE A 13 -6.68 8.76 -9.16
C PHE A 13 -6.72 7.95 -7.86
N SER A 14 -7.83 8.05 -7.15
CA SER A 14 -8.10 7.19 -6.00
C SER A 14 -9.04 6.08 -6.46
N PRO A 15 -8.69 4.79 -6.31
CA PRO A 15 -9.60 3.71 -6.65
C PRO A 15 -10.88 3.79 -5.83
N THR A 16 -11.98 3.23 -6.34
CA THR A 16 -13.17 3.01 -5.51
C THR A 16 -12.80 2.00 -4.43
N LYS A 17 -13.24 2.25 -3.19
CA LYS A 17 -13.11 1.30 -2.08
C LYS A 17 -13.93 0.04 -2.37
N THR A 18 -13.43 -0.82 -3.23
CA THR A 18 -13.96 -2.16 -3.43
C THR A 18 -13.51 -2.99 -2.24
N GLN A 19 -14.49 -3.57 -1.56
CA GLN A 19 -14.37 -4.22 -0.26
C GLN A 19 -13.65 -5.57 -0.38
N ILE A 20 -12.47 -5.65 -0.99
CA ILE A 20 -11.77 -6.92 -1.16
C ILE A 20 -10.27 -6.73 -0.99
N LEU A 21 -9.85 -6.88 0.27
CA LEU A 21 -8.82 -7.85 0.59
C LEU A 21 -9.22 -8.44 1.95
N ASN A 22 -9.85 -9.60 1.92
CA ASN A 22 -9.96 -10.43 3.12
C ASN A 22 -8.54 -10.55 3.70
N LYS A 23 -8.39 -10.28 4.99
CA LYS A 23 -7.11 -10.33 5.74
C LYS A 23 -6.27 -11.60 5.43
N THR A 24 -6.94 -12.67 4.98
CA THR A 24 -6.41 -13.96 4.55
C THR A 24 -5.81 -14.04 3.13
N GLN A 25 -6.00 -13.03 2.25
CA GLN A 25 -5.45 -13.01 0.88
C GLN A 25 -4.21 -12.13 0.70
N LEU A 26 -3.78 -11.41 1.75
CA LEU A 26 -2.51 -10.71 1.78
C LEU A 26 -1.37 -11.72 1.98
N SER A 27 -1.11 -12.59 1.00
CA SER A 27 0.17 -13.29 0.98
C SER A 27 1.25 -12.23 0.80
N VAL A 28 2.15 -12.10 1.77
CA VAL A 28 3.25 -11.11 1.80
C VAL A 28 3.99 -11.05 0.45
N ASN A 29 4.19 -12.20 -0.19
CA ASN A 29 4.87 -12.29 -1.49
C ASN A 29 4.11 -11.62 -2.65
N ASN A 30 2.78 -11.48 -2.56
CA ASN A 30 1.95 -10.93 -3.62
C ASN A 30 1.76 -9.41 -3.54
N ILE A 31 2.19 -8.79 -2.44
CA ILE A 31 1.95 -7.36 -2.13
C ILE A 31 3.23 -6.51 -2.14
N ILE A 32 4.40 -7.14 -1.99
CA ILE A 32 5.70 -6.46 -2.01
C ILE A 32 6.02 -5.98 -3.43
N ASN A 33 6.68 -4.82 -3.54
CA ASN A 33 7.12 -4.19 -4.79
C ASN A 33 5.99 -3.93 -5.78
N LYS A 34 4.83 -3.51 -5.24
CA LYS A 34 3.66 -3.10 -6.01
C LYS A 34 3.09 -1.81 -5.45
N TYR A 35 2.39 -1.07 -6.32
CA TYR A 35 1.56 0.03 -5.90
C TYR A 35 0.35 -0.53 -5.16
N ALA A 36 0.09 -0.01 -3.98
CA ALA A 36 -1.13 -0.28 -3.24
C ALA A 36 -1.78 1.04 -2.81
N TYR A 37 -3.09 1.02 -2.73
CA TYR A 37 -3.88 2.11 -2.17
C TYR A 37 -4.44 1.63 -0.84
N ILE A 38 -4.17 2.40 0.22
CA ILE A 38 -4.57 2.04 1.58
C ILE A 38 -5.62 3.05 2.05
N TRP A 39 -6.67 2.53 2.69
CA TRP A 39 -7.60 3.28 3.51
C TRP A 39 -7.39 2.89 4.96
N LEU A 40 -7.23 3.89 5.80
CA LEU A 40 -7.10 3.75 7.24
C LEU A 40 -8.45 3.98 7.91
N LYS A 41 -8.60 3.39 9.10
CA LYS A 41 -9.80 3.55 9.93
C LYS A 41 -10.05 4.99 10.36
N ASP A 42 -9.00 5.82 10.40
CA ASP A 42 -9.08 7.26 10.71
C ASP A 42 -9.48 8.14 9.52
N ARG A 43 -9.89 7.51 8.39
CA ARG A 43 -10.23 8.14 7.10
C ARG A 43 -9.04 8.65 6.29
N ALA A 44 -7.80 8.45 6.74
CA ALA A 44 -6.65 8.71 5.90
C ALA A 44 -6.61 7.70 4.75
N GLN A 45 -6.24 8.19 3.56
CA GLN A 45 -6.09 7.35 2.39
C GLN A 45 -4.92 7.84 1.55
N PHE A 46 -4.12 6.91 1.03
CA PHE A 46 -2.92 7.26 0.28
C PHE A 46 -2.42 6.09 -0.56
N TRP A 47 -1.67 6.46 -1.60
CA TRP A 47 -0.86 5.52 -2.34
C TRP A 47 0.38 5.14 -1.53
N THR A 48 0.75 3.87 -1.64
CA THR A 48 1.90 3.28 -0.99
C THR A 48 2.61 2.32 -1.93
N TRP A 49 3.91 2.16 -1.71
CA TRP A 49 4.74 1.11 -2.25
C TRP A 49 5.22 0.24 -1.10
N ILE A 50 4.70 -0.98 -1.01
CA ILE A 50 5.01 -1.89 0.09
C ILE A 50 6.34 -2.58 -0.21
N THR A 51 7.31 -2.49 0.71
CA THR A 51 8.64 -3.11 0.56
C THR A 51 8.83 -4.29 1.51
N PHE A 52 8.09 -4.31 2.61
CA PHE A 52 8.08 -5.42 3.54
C PHE A 52 6.71 -5.58 4.20
N ALA A 53 6.40 -6.81 4.56
CA ALA A 53 5.31 -7.13 5.47
C ALA A 53 5.78 -8.25 6.40
N VAL A 54 5.67 -8.02 7.70
CA VAL A 54 6.14 -8.93 8.74
C VAL A 54 5.06 -9.04 9.82
N GLY A 55 4.54 -10.25 10.03
CA GLY A 55 3.43 -10.47 10.96
C GLY A 55 2.20 -9.63 10.57
N GLU A 56 1.79 -8.73 11.46
CA GLU A 56 0.70 -7.78 11.22
C GLU A 56 1.17 -6.36 10.91
N ARG A 57 2.41 -6.18 10.45
CA ARG A 57 2.97 -4.87 10.09
C ARG A 57 3.34 -4.82 8.61
N ILE A 58 3.06 -3.69 7.98
CA ILE A 58 3.48 -3.39 6.62
C ILE A 58 4.29 -2.10 6.63
N GLY A 59 5.27 -2.01 5.73
CA GLY A 59 6.02 -0.78 5.58
C GLY A 59 6.71 -0.65 4.22
N GLY A 60 7.15 0.57 3.95
CA GLY A 60 7.73 0.96 2.68
C GLY A 60 7.59 2.46 2.47
N TRP A 61 7.04 2.83 1.34
CA TRP A 61 7.00 4.23 0.93
C TRP A 61 5.57 4.70 0.73
N ARG A 62 5.20 5.80 1.38
CA ARG A 62 3.92 6.48 1.18
C ARG A 62 4.11 7.64 0.22
N TRP A 63 3.17 7.82 -0.69
CA TRP A 63 3.10 9.02 -1.51
C TRP A 63 2.40 10.14 -0.75
N ASN A 64 3.03 11.31 -0.66
CA ASN A 64 2.44 12.50 -0.03
C ASN A 64 1.86 13.51 -1.04
N GLY A 65 1.93 13.21 -2.34
CA GLY A 65 1.54 14.12 -3.42
C GLY A 65 2.73 14.63 -4.25
N PHE A 66 3.92 14.67 -3.65
CA PHE A 66 5.14 15.20 -4.28
C PHE A 66 6.29 14.20 -4.28
N ILE A 67 6.48 13.51 -3.16
CA ILE A 67 7.56 12.55 -2.95
C ILE A 67 7.06 11.27 -2.27
N TRP A 68 7.88 10.24 -2.41
CA TRP A 68 7.81 9.04 -1.60
C TRP A 68 8.50 9.30 -0.26
N ASP A 69 7.74 9.18 0.82
CA ASP A 69 8.25 9.27 2.19
C ASP A 69 8.16 7.91 2.87
N ASN A 70 9.02 7.65 3.85
CA ASN A 70 8.96 6.39 4.58
C ASN A 70 7.65 6.29 5.36
N PHE A 71 7.03 5.11 5.35
CA PHE A 71 5.91 4.83 6.23
C PHE A 71 5.91 3.39 6.73
N GLU A 72 5.29 3.23 7.89
CA GLU A 72 4.96 1.94 8.48
C GLU A 72 3.58 2.01 9.10
N ILE A 73 2.83 0.92 9.00
CA ILE A 73 1.56 0.81 9.69
C ILE A 73 1.23 -0.63 10.07
N ASP A 74 0.52 -0.75 11.19
CA ASP A 74 -0.03 -2.03 11.63
C ASP A 74 -1.33 -2.33 10.86
N ILE A 75 -1.45 -3.55 10.32
CA ILE A 75 -2.64 -4.06 9.60
C ILE A 75 -3.95 -3.82 10.36
N PRO A 76 -4.02 -3.92 11.72
CA PRO A 76 -5.25 -3.60 12.45
C PRO A 76 -5.76 -2.17 12.28
N LYS A 77 -4.92 -1.21 11.87
CA LYS A 77 -5.30 0.18 11.58
C LYS A 77 -5.78 0.38 10.13
N VAL A 78 -5.47 -0.57 9.26
CA VAL A 78 -5.91 -0.59 7.87
C VAL A 78 -7.37 -1.03 7.82
N ASP A 79 -8.19 -0.23 7.15
CA ASP A 79 -9.60 -0.51 6.92
C ASP A 79 -9.79 -1.25 5.59
N SER A 80 -9.08 -0.82 4.55
CA SER A 80 -9.07 -1.50 3.25
C SER A 80 -7.74 -1.28 2.55
N ILE A 81 -7.38 -2.22 1.67
CA ILE A 81 -6.20 -2.12 0.83
C ILE A 81 -6.55 -2.66 -0.55
N VAL A 82 -6.10 -1.98 -1.59
CA VAL A 82 -6.24 -2.43 -2.99
C VAL A 82 -4.85 -2.43 -3.60
N ILE A 83 -4.49 -3.53 -4.25
CA ILE A 83 -3.18 -3.69 -4.89
C ILE A 83 -3.36 -3.47 -6.38
N TYR A 84 -2.58 -2.55 -6.93
CA TYR A 84 -2.48 -2.32 -8.36
C TYR A 84 -1.32 -3.14 -8.92
N THR A 85 -1.68 -4.18 -9.67
CA THR A 85 -0.76 -4.83 -10.58
C THR A 85 -1.04 -4.24 -11.96
N TYR A 86 -0.04 -3.60 -12.59
CA TYR A 86 -0.13 -3.32 -14.01
C TYR A 86 -0.21 -4.68 -14.71
N SER A 87 -1.39 -5.07 -15.22
CA SER A 87 -1.42 -6.12 -16.22
C SER A 87 -0.64 -5.56 -17.42
N LYS A 88 0.33 -6.33 -17.88
CA LYS A 88 0.79 -6.19 -19.26
C LYS A 88 -0.36 -6.48 -20.21
#